data_AF-A0A389MNQ0-F1
#
_entry.id   AF-A0A389MNQ0-F1
#
_cell.length_a   1.000
_cell.length_b   1.000
_cell.length_c   1.000
_cell.angle_alpha   90.00
_cell.angle_beta   90.00
_cell.angle_gamma   90.00
#
_symmetry.space_group_name_H-M   'P 1'
#
loop_
_entity.id
_entity.type
_entity.pdbx_description
1 polymer ?
#
loop_
_entity_poly.entity_id
_entity_poly.type
_entity_poly.pdbx_seq_one_letter_code
_entity_poly.pdbx_strand_id
1 'polypeptide(L)'
;MKILVSTNGPFQLMNSAREELVRADGITVVEKSLHWSEFISLGKVEVHAQVNDEATDAEWLETLAASDGDEELALASFLDRYPVDAESARRPESKPVPPSTKQVEHNAPKKGRQASPAASKQE
;
A
#
# COMPACT_ATOMS: atom_id res chain seq x y z
N MET A 1 9.77 -9.23 12.94
CA MET A 1 10.42 -8.45 11.86
C MET A 1 9.76 -7.09 11.80
N LYS A 2 10.53 -6.01 11.57
CA LYS A 2 10.03 -4.64 11.60
C LYS A 2 10.12 -3.94 10.25
N ILE A 3 9.35 -2.87 10.10
CA ILE A 3 9.27 -2.05 8.90
C ILE A 3 9.33 -0.56 9.28
N LEU A 4 10.02 0.22 8.45
CA LEU A 4 9.99 1.67 8.48
C LEU A 4 8.87 2.16 7.58
N VAL A 5 7.97 2.94 8.15
CA VAL A 5 6.76 3.40 7.47
C VAL A 5 6.49 4.88 7.69
N SER A 6 5.86 5.53 6.73
CA SER A 6 5.30 6.88 6.86
C SER A 6 3.85 6.92 6.41
N THR A 7 3.08 7.91 6.87
CA THR A 7 1.71 8.14 6.39
C THR A 7 1.70 9.01 5.14
N ASN A 8 0.81 8.69 4.20
CA ASN A 8 0.62 9.48 2.96
C ASN A 8 -0.28 10.72 3.16
N GLY A 9 -0.43 11.21 4.39
CA GLY A 9 -1.26 12.38 4.68
C GLY A 9 -1.12 12.86 6.12
N PRO A 10 -1.78 13.98 6.47
CA PRO A 10 -1.62 14.65 7.76
C PRO A 10 -2.47 13.98 8.86
N PHE A 11 -2.35 12.67 9.01
CA PHE A 11 -3.08 11.89 10.00
C PHE A 11 -2.13 10.90 10.68
N GLN A 12 -2.42 10.59 11.94
CA GLN A 12 -1.69 9.57 12.69
C GLN A 12 -2.48 8.27 12.67
N LEU A 13 -1.79 7.14 12.71
CA LEU A 13 -2.41 5.82 12.84
C LEU A 13 -1.92 5.16 14.11
N MET A 14 -2.85 4.66 14.92
CA MET A 14 -2.56 4.00 16.18
C MET A 14 -3.06 2.56 16.13
N ASN A 15 -2.19 1.63 16.47
CA ASN A 15 -2.54 0.23 16.72
C ASN A 15 -2.60 0.00 18.24
N SER A 16 -3.78 0.17 18.82
CA SER A 16 -3.98 0.02 20.27
C SER A 16 -3.67 -1.38 20.79
N ALA A 17 -3.73 -2.41 19.95
CA ALA A 17 -3.44 -3.79 20.38
C ALA A 17 -1.94 -4.01 20.65
N ARG A 18 -1.08 -3.14 20.11
CA ARG A 18 0.37 -3.26 20.16
C ARG A 18 1.07 -2.00 20.66
N GLU A 19 0.29 -0.98 21.03
CA GLU A 19 0.78 0.32 21.48
C GLU A 19 1.71 1.00 20.45
N GLU A 20 1.46 0.75 19.16
CA GLU A 20 2.26 1.32 18.05
C GLU A 20 1.58 2.56 17.49
N LEU A 21 2.33 3.65 17.34
CA LEU A 21 1.87 4.90 16.77
C LEU A 21 2.71 5.27 15.55
N VAL A 22 2.08 5.34 14.38
CA VAL A 22 2.67 5.95 13.19
C VAL A 22 2.31 7.43 13.19
N ARG A 23 3.34 8.26 13.23
CA ARG A 23 3.23 9.73 13.25
C ARG A 23 2.72 10.25 11.90
N ALA A 24 2.12 11.44 11.93
CA ALA A 24 1.60 12.09 10.73
C ALA A 24 2.71 12.63 9.82
N ASP A 25 3.90 12.81 10.40
CA ASP A 25 5.07 13.35 9.74
C ASP A 25 6.29 12.50 10.10
N GLY A 26 7.12 12.26 9.09
CA GLY A 26 8.33 11.43 9.19
C GLY A 26 8.09 9.92 9.20
N ILE A 27 9.20 9.21 9.27
CA ILE A 27 9.26 7.75 9.28
C ILE A 27 9.17 7.24 10.71
N THR A 28 8.41 6.17 10.93
CA THR A 28 8.26 5.46 12.21
C THR A 28 8.59 3.98 12.02
N VAL A 29 9.24 3.37 13.01
CA VAL A 29 9.50 1.92 13.03
C VAL A 29 8.33 1.20 13.70
N VAL A 30 7.70 0.27 12.98
CA VAL A 30 6.62 -0.59 13.50
C VAL A 30 6.87 -2.06 13.21
N GLU A 31 6.25 -2.95 13.96
CA GLU A 31 6.31 -4.38 13.68
C GLU A 31 5.43 -4.75 12.49
N LYS A 32 5.98 -5.57 11.59
CA LYS A 32 5.26 -6.07 10.42
C LYS A 32 4.07 -6.93 10.88
N SER A 33 2.86 -6.39 10.77
CA SER A 33 1.62 -7.05 11.18
C SER A 33 0.54 -6.97 10.09
N LEU A 34 -0.50 -7.78 10.23
CA LEU A 34 -1.65 -7.74 9.32
C LEU A 34 -2.33 -6.36 9.36
N HIS A 35 -2.39 -5.73 10.54
CA HIS A 35 -2.95 -4.40 10.73
C HIS A 35 -2.31 -3.38 9.79
N TRP A 36 -0.97 -3.27 9.81
CA TRP A 36 -0.26 -2.35 8.93
C TRP A 36 -0.35 -2.75 7.45
N SER A 37 -0.42 -4.05 7.15
CA SER A 37 -0.58 -4.56 5.78
C SER A 37 -1.88 -4.08 5.12
N GLU A 38 -2.96 -3.95 5.89
CA GLU A 38 -4.22 -3.38 5.41
C GLU A 38 -4.07 -1.91 5.01
N PHE A 39 -3.42 -1.09 5.85
CA PHE A 39 -3.20 0.33 5.55
C PHE A 39 -2.23 0.55 4.38
N ILE A 40 -1.23 -0.31 4.24
CA ILE A 40 -0.31 -0.33 3.09
C ILE A 40 -1.09 -0.64 1.81
N SER A 41 -1.96 -1.65 1.84
CA SER A 41 -2.78 -2.04 0.69
C SER A 41 -3.79 -0.96 0.28
N LEU A 42 -4.26 -0.16 1.25
CA LEU A 42 -5.12 1.00 1.03
C LEU A 42 -4.34 2.25 0.57
N GLY A 43 -3.02 2.20 0.49
CA GLY A 43 -2.17 3.33 0.11
C GLY A 43 -2.13 4.46 1.16
N LYS A 44 -2.54 4.18 2.40
CA LYS A 44 -2.50 5.17 3.50
C LYS A 44 -1.13 5.24 4.17
N VAL A 45 -0.36 4.16 4.07
CA VAL A 45 0.97 3.99 4.65
C VAL A 45 1.94 3.57 3.55
N GLU A 46 3.09 4.22 3.49
CA GLU A 46 4.19 3.87 2.61
C GLU A 46 5.28 3.13 3.40
N VAL A 47 5.85 2.08 2.80
CA VAL A 47 6.95 1.31 3.39
C VAL A 47 8.25 1.78 2.76
N HIS A 48 9.14 2.34 3.57
CA HIS A 48 10.47 2.80 3.14
C HIS A 48 11.46 1.65 3.11
N ALA A 49 11.51 0.88 4.19
CA ALA A 49 12.42 -0.25 4.29
C ALA A 49 11.93 -1.30 5.30
N GLN A 50 12.51 -2.49 5.20
CA GLN A 50 12.38 -3.54 6.20
C GLN A 50 13.63 -3.51 7.08
N VAL A 51 13.52 -3.85 8.37
CA VAL A 51 14.63 -3.91 9.32
C VAL A 51 14.52 -5.11 10.26
N ASN A 52 15.64 -5.46 10.90
CA ASN A 52 15.69 -6.47 11.94
C ASN A 52 14.71 -6.13 13.10
N ASP A 53 14.25 -7.15 13.81
CA ASP A 53 13.33 -7.04 14.95
C ASP A 53 13.89 -6.22 16.13
N GLU A 54 15.21 -6.16 16.24
CA GLU A 54 15.92 -5.38 17.26
C GLU A 54 15.83 -3.86 17.02
N ALA A 55 15.50 -3.42 15.80
CA ALA A 55 15.35 -2.01 15.48
C ALA A 55 14.18 -1.37 16.27
N THR A 56 14.34 -0.14 16.75
CA THR A 56 13.27 0.58 17.47
C THR A 56 13.08 1.97 16.90
N ASP A 57 11.91 2.58 17.15
CA ASP A 57 11.63 3.96 16.74
C ASP A 57 12.56 4.96 17.43
N ALA A 58 12.97 4.69 18.67
CA ALA A 58 13.94 5.51 19.39
C ALA A 58 15.31 5.53 18.69
N GLU A 59 15.83 4.36 18.32
CA GLU A 59 17.10 4.26 17.58
C GLU A 59 17.03 4.93 16.21
N TRP A 60 15.87 4.87 15.54
CA TRP A 60 15.64 5.57 14.28
C TRP A 60 15.71 7.09 14.48
N LEU A 61 15.03 7.62 15.50
CA LEU A 61 15.08 9.04 15.84
C LEU A 61 16.49 9.52 16.21
N GLU A 62 17.25 8.71 16.95
CA GLU A 62 18.64 9.00 17.27
C GLU A 62 19.51 9.03 16.01
N THR A 63 19.28 8.08 15.09
CA THR A 63 20.00 8.04 13.81
C THR A 63 19.64 9.24 12.93
N LEU A 64 18.38 9.65 12.88
CA LEU A 64 17.93 10.82 12.16
C LEU A 64 18.54 12.11 12.73
N ALA A 65 18.59 12.23 14.05
CA ALA A 65 19.23 13.35 14.73
C ALA A 65 20.75 13.40 14.46
N ALA A 66 21.42 12.24 14.43
CA ALA A 66 22.84 12.15 14.11
C ALA A 66 23.15 12.53 12.66
N SER A 67 22.19 12.37 11.75
CA SER A 67 22.29 12.77 10.33
C SER A 67 21.84 14.20 10.04
N ASP A 68 21.70 15.06 11.06
CA ASP A 68 21.23 16.46 10.91
C ASP A 68 19.84 16.58 10.23
N GLY A 69 19.01 15.54 10.36
CA GLY A 69 17.68 15.48 9.74
C GLY A 69 17.69 15.04 8.26
N ASP A 70 18.84 14.65 7.70
CA ASP A 70 18.90 14.04 6.37
C ASP A 70 18.36 12.61 6.43
N GLU A 71 17.13 12.43 5.92
CA GLU A 71 16.41 11.15 5.96
C GLU A 71 17.07 10.07 5.11
N GLU A 72 17.65 10.42 3.95
CA GLU A 72 18.31 9.43 3.08
C GLU A 72 19.59 8.91 3.73
N LEU A 73 20.39 9.81 4.31
CA LEU A 73 21.60 9.45 5.04
C LEU A 73 21.28 8.66 6.30
N ALA A 74 20.26 9.07 7.05
CA ALA A 74 19.77 8.35 8.22
C ALA A 74 19.29 6.94 7.85
N LEU A 75 18.51 6.80 6.77
CA LEU A 75 18.02 5.51 6.30
C LEU A 75 19.17 4.58 5.89
N ALA A 76 20.13 5.08 5.12
CA ALA A 76 21.31 4.28 4.74
C ALA A 76 22.09 3.80 5.97
N SER A 77 22.34 4.70 6.92
CA SER A 77 23.07 4.38 8.17
C SER A 77 22.30 3.40 9.05
N PHE A 78 20.97 3.54 9.12
CA PHE A 78 20.11 2.67 9.91
C PHE A 78 20.03 1.26 9.32
N LEU A 79 19.97 1.14 7.99
CA LEU A 79 19.94 -0.15 7.31
C LEU A 79 21.28 -0.89 7.37
N ASP A 80 22.40 -0.17 7.41
CA ASP A 80 23.72 -0.76 7.65
C ASP A 80 23.83 -1.33 9.08
N ARG A 81 23.29 -0.62 10.07
CA ARG A 81 23.27 -1.07 11.48
C ARG A 81 22.26 -2.19 11.75
N TYR A 82 21.09 -2.15 11.11
CA TYR A 82 20.01 -3.13 11.30
C TYR A 82 19.63 -3.82 9.98
N PRO A 83 20.57 -4.59 9.38
CA PRO A 83 20.30 -5.26 8.12
C PRO A 83 19.17 -6.28 8.29
N VAL A 84 18.33 -6.39 7.26
CA VAL A 84 17.34 -7.47 7.20
C VAL A 84 18.08 -8.76 6.90
N ASP A 85 17.84 -9.78 7.71
CA ASP A 85 18.30 -11.13 7.41
C ASP A 85 17.88 -11.51 5.98
N ALA A 86 18.81 -12.01 5.17
CA ALA A 86 18.63 -12.13 3.71
C ALA A 86 17.40 -12.98 3.32
N GLU A 87 16.93 -13.85 4.22
CA GLU A 87 15.72 -14.64 4.04
C GLU A 87 14.43 -13.79 4.14
N SER A 88 14.43 -12.74 4.95
CA SER A 88 13.32 -11.80 5.17
C SER A 88 13.29 -10.62 4.19
N ALA A 89 14.40 -10.34 3.50
CA ALA A 89 14.53 -9.25 2.53
C ALA A 89 13.76 -9.47 1.20
N ARG A 90 13.16 -10.66 0.99
CA ARG A 90 12.32 -10.91 -0.19
C ARG A 90 11.05 -10.06 -0.14
N ARG A 91 11.05 -8.96 -0.90
CA ARG A 91 9.85 -8.25 -1.34
C ARG A 91 8.89 -9.29 -1.93
N PRO A 92 7.63 -9.44 -1.45
CA PRO A 92 6.65 -10.16 -2.24
C PRO A 92 6.55 -9.38 -3.55
N GLU A 93 7.01 -10.00 -4.63
CA GLU A 93 6.95 -9.42 -5.97
C GLU A 93 5.54 -8.89 -6.20
N SER A 94 5.43 -7.61 -6.57
CA SER A 94 4.15 -7.02 -6.96
C SER A 94 3.55 -7.92 -8.03
N LYS A 95 2.53 -8.71 -7.67
CA LYS A 95 1.81 -9.51 -8.66
C LYS A 95 1.34 -8.54 -9.73
N PRO A 96 1.64 -8.79 -11.02
CA PRO A 96 1.19 -7.93 -12.08
C PRO A 96 -0.32 -7.75 -11.95
N VAL A 97 -0.76 -6.49 -11.94
CA VAL A 97 -2.18 -6.14 -11.95
C VAL A 97 -2.80 -6.95 -13.11
N PRO A 98 -3.79 -7.82 -12.86
CA PRO A 98 -4.42 -8.55 -13.94
C PRO A 98 -4.95 -7.52 -14.94
N PRO A 99 -4.75 -7.72 -16.26
CA PRO A 99 -5.27 -6.79 -17.24
C PRO A 99 -6.77 -6.67 -17.01
N SER A 100 -7.23 -5.43 -16.81
CA SER A 100 -8.63 -5.06 -16.63
C SER A 100 -9.48 -5.89 -17.60
N THR A 101 -10.26 -6.82 -17.05
CA THR A 101 -11.17 -7.64 -17.85
C THR A 101 -12.11 -6.71 -18.60
N LYS A 102 -11.94 -6.71 -19.92
CA LYS A 102 -12.82 -6.22 -20.98
C LYS A 102 -14.11 -5.56 -20.48
N GLN A 103 -14.27 -4.28 -20.79
CA GLN A 103 -15.57 -3.61 -20.90
C GLN A 103 -16.55 -4.56 -21.60
N VAL A 104 -17.61 -4.97 -20.91
CA VAL A 104 -18.72 -5.67 -21.54
C VAL A 104 -19.50 -4.60 -22.30
N GLU A 105 -19.28 -4.57 -23.62
CA GLU A 105 -20.02 -3.78 -24.58
C GLU A 105 -21.51 -4.15 -24.46
N HIS A 106 -22.33 -3.24 -23.93
CA HIS A 106 -23.78 -3.43 -23.89
C HIS A 106 -24.29 -3.49 -25.33
N ASN A 107 -24.65 -4.69 -25.74
CA ASN A 107 -25.14 -5.04 -27.06
C ASN A 107 -26.40 -4.20 -27.39
N ALA A 108 -26.24 -3.22 -28.29
CA ALA A 108 -27.34 -2.47 -28.86
C ALA A 108 -27.91 -3.24 -30.06
N PRO A 109 -29.20 -3.63 -30.11
CA PRO A 109 -29.78 -4.09 -31.35
C PRO A 109 -30.24 -2.88 -32.18
N LYS A 110 -29.52 -2.58 -33.27
CA LYS A 110 -29.99 -1.68 -34.33
C LYS A 110 -29.86 -2.37 -35.70
N LYS A 111 -31.01 -2.81 -36.24
CA LYS A 111 -31.55 -2.48 -37.58
C LYS A 111 -32.33 -3.65 -38.19
N GLY A 112 -33.49 -3.34 -38.74
CA GLY A 112 -34.17 -4.25 -39.68
C GLY A 112 -35.60 -3.85 -40.01
N ARG A 113 -35.83 -2.61 -40.46
CA ARG A 113 -37.12 -2.14 -40.98
C ARG A 113 -37.38 -2.82 -42.34
N GLN A 114 -38.40 -3.68 -42.43
CA GLN A 114 -39.10 -3.96 -43.68
C GLN A 114 -40.62 -4.01 -43.43
N ALA A 115 -41.34 -3.47 -44.40
CA ALA A 115 -42.67 -2.89 -44.29
C ALA A 115 -43.83 -3.88 -44.47
N SER A 116 -45.00 -3.47 -43.96
CA SER A 116 -46.35 -4.07 -44.06
C SER A 116 -46.85 -4.27 -45.50
N PRO A 117 -47.98 -4.98 -45.76
CA PRO A 117 -49.32 -4.42 -45.48
C PRO A 117 -50.46 -5.42 -45.13
N ALA A 118 -51.58 -4.84 -44.67
CA ALA A 118 -52.99 -5.28 -44.78
C ALA A 118 -53.43 -6.60 -44.10
N ALA A 119 -54.66 -6.86 -43.68
CA ALA A 119 -55.87 -6.11 -43.32
C ALA A 119 -56.86 -7.18 -42.79
N SER A 120 -57.82 -6.75 -41.97
CA SER A 120 -59.15 -7.36 -41.75
C SER A 120 -59.33 -8.56 -40.79
N LYS A 121 -60.04 -8.25 -39.69
CA LYS A 121 -61.22 -8.90 -39.07
C LYS A 121 -61.57 -10.36 -39.43
N GLN A 122 -62.01 -11.10 -38.40
CA GLN A 122 -63.27 -11.88 -38.23
C GLN A 122 -63.10 -12.72 -36.94
N GLU A 123 -64.01 -12.90 -35.96
CA GLU A 123 -65.49 -12.88 -35.88
C GLU A 123 -66.22 -13.53 -37.05
#